data_AF-K2ENJ7-F1
#
_entry.id   AF-K2ENJ7-F1
#
_cell.length_a   1.000
_cell.length_b   1.000
_cell.length_c   1.000
_cell.angle_alpha   90.00
_cell.angle_beta   90.00
_cell.angle_gamma   90.00
#
_symmetry.space_group_name_H-M   'P 1'
#
loop_
_entity.id
_entity.type
_entity.pdbx_description
1 polymer ?
#
loop_
_entity_poly.entity_id
_entity_poly.type
_entity_poly.pdbx_seq_one_letter_code
_entity_poly.pdbx_strand_id
1 'polypeptide(L)' 'MKFFEKANAILGMNARNLHYVGRYNNKQSKKFADDKIYTKNFLMTRGVGVAKIYNIVKRHKELS' A
#
# COMPACT_ATOMS: atom_id res chain seq x y z
N MET A 1 -28.18 -11.18 16.45
CA MET A 1 -26.97 -10.73 17.19
C MET A 1 -25.63 -11.04 16.50
N LYS A 2 -25.56 -11.80 15.38
CA LYS A 2 -24.28 -12.12 14.69
C LYS A 2 -23.52 -10.93 14.05
N PHE A 3 -24.17 -9.78 13.89
CA PHE A 3 -23.57 -8.59 13.26
C PHE A 3 -22.51 -7.93 14.16
N PHE A 4 -22.79 -7.82 15.46
CA PHE A 4 -21.90 -7.17 16.43
C PHE A 4 -20.74 -8.08 16.87
N GLU A 5 -20.89 -9.40 16.78
CA GLU A 5 -19.80 -10.36 17.06
C GLU A 5 -18.58 -10.14 16.16
N LYS A 6 -18.79 -9.70 14.92
CA LYS A 6 -17.71 -9.44 13.94
C LYS A 6 -17.14 -8.02 14.01
N ALA A 7 -17.73 -7.13 14.81
CA ALA A 7 -17.28 -5.74 14.90
C ALA A 7 -15.86 -5.62 15.49
N ASN A 8 -15.45 -6.58 16.33
CA ASN A 8 -14.11 -6.69 16.91
C ASN A 8 -13.18 -7.62 16.11
N ALA A 9 -13.63 -8.16 14.98
CA ALA A 9 -12.81 -9.03 14.14
C ALA A 9 -11.87 -8.21 13.24
N ILE A 10 -10.99 -8.90 12.51
CA ILE A 10 -10.10 -8.26 11.53
C ILE A 10 -10.94 -7.49 10.51
N LEU A 11 -10.63 -6.20 10.35
CA LEU A 11 -11.33 -5.33 9.42
C LEU A 11 -11.15 -5.82 7.99
N GLY A 12 -12.28 -5.96 7.29
CA GLY A 12 -12.28 -6.13 5.84
C GLY A 12 -11.72 -4.91 5.11
N MET A 13 -11.39 -5.11 3.83
CA MET A 13 -10.75 -4.10 2.99
C MET A 13 -11.49 -2.76 2.99
N ASN A 14 -12.82 -2.79 2.87
CA ASN A 14 -13.65 -1.57 2.81
C ASN A 14 -13.65 -0.79 4.13
N ALA A 15 -13.87 -1.48 5.26
CA ALA A 15 -13.88 -0.85 6.57
C ALA A 15 -12.50 -0.27 6.91
N ARG A 16 -11.42 -1.02 6.68
CA ARG A 16 -10.04 -0.53 6.85
C ARG A 16 -9.76 0.69 5.98
N ASN A 17 -10.16 0.66 4.71
CA ASN A 17 -9.94 1.77 3.79
C ASN A 17 -10.72 3.02 4.23
N LEU A 18 -11.96 2.87 4.69
CA LEU A 18 -12.76 3.99 5.17
C LEU A 18 -12.20 4.59 6.47
N HIS A 19 -11.93 3.74 7.47
CA HIS A 19 -11.55 4.19 8.80
C HIS A 19 -10.11 4.70 8.91
N TYR A 20 -9.18 4.14 8.14
CA TYR A 20 -7.75 4.44 8.29
C TYR A 20 -7.14 5.08 7.05
N VAL A 21 -7.24 4.42 5.90
CA VAL A 21 -6.54 4.88 4.68
C VAL A 21 -7.15 6.19 4.18
N GLY A 22 -8.48 6.27 4.08
CA GLY A 22 -9.20 7.44 3.60
C GLY A 22 -9.19 8.59 4.58
N ARG A 23 -9.46 8.31 5.86
CA ARG A 23 -9.59 9.33 6.92
C ARG A 23 -8.29 10.10 7.20
N TYR A 24 -7.15 9.41 7.20
CA TYR A 24 -5.88 10.00 7.66
C TYR A 24 -4.90 10.33 6.53
N ASN A 25 -5.22 10.04 5.27
CA ASN A 25 -4.30 10.28 4.15
C ASN A 25 -4.97 11.11 3.04
N ASN A 26 -4.28 12.18 2.64
CA ASN A 26 -4.66 12.95 1.47
C ASN A 26 -4.44 12.14 0.17
N LYS A 27 -4.96 12.67 -0.95
CA LYS A 27 -4.89 12.00 -2.26
C LYS A 27 -3.45 11.78 -2.73
N GLN A 28 -2.56 12.75 -2.48
CA GLN A 28 -1.17 12.69 -2.91
C GLN A 28 -0.38 11.62 -2.13
N SER A 29 -0.57 11.51 -0.82
CA SER A 29 0.06 10.50 0.03
C SER A 29 -0.37 9.09 -0.34
N LYS A 30 -1.64 8.89 -0.71
CA LYS A 30 -2.13 7.59 -1.22
C LYS A 30 -1.46 7.22 -2.55
N LYS A 31 -1.47 8.16 -3.51
CA LYS A 31 -0.81 7.95 -4.82
C LYS A 31 0.69 7.65 -4.66
N PHE A 32 1.35 8.36 -3.74
CA PHE A 32 2.74 8.12 -3.37
C PHE A 32 2.94 6.66 -2.93
N ALA A 33 2.12 6.18 -1.98
CA ALA A 33 2.24 4.84 -1.41
C ALA A 33 1.85 3.71 -2.39
N ASP A 34 0.91 3.98 -3.31
CA ASP A 34 0.47 3.03 -4.34
C ASP A 34 1.59 2.76 -5.37
N ASP A 35 2.46 3.73 -5.63
CA ASP A 35 3.64 3.53 -6.46
C ASP A 35 4.75 2.81 -5.67
N LYS A 36 4.78 1.48 -5.87
CA LYS A 36 5.74 0.58 -5.22
C LYS A 36 7.19 0.92 -5.52
N ILE A 37 7.49 1.38 -6.74
CA ILE A 37 8.88 1.70 -7.15
C ILE A 37 9.28 3.02 -6.51
N TYR A 38 8.43 4.04 -6.62
CA TYR A 38 8.70 5.34 -6.05
C TYR A 38 8.84 5.29 -4.53
N THR A 39 7.93 4.58 -3.84
CA THR A 39 7.99 4.39 -2.38
C THR A 39 9.30 3.74 -1.96
N LYS A 40 9.73 2.66 -2.63
CA LYS A 40 11.01 1.99 -2.32
C LYS A 40 12.20 2.91 -2.50
N ASN A 41 12.27 3.63 -3.62
CA ASN A 41 13.37 4.57 -3.88
C ASN A 41 13.39 5.69 -2.83
N PHE A 42 12.23 6.26 -2.50
CA PHE A 42 12.13 7.30 -1.49
C PHE A 42 12.61 6.84 -0.11
N LEU A 43 12.24 5.63 0.30
CA LEU A 43 12.69 5.04 1.57
C LEU A 43 14.20 4.76 1.55
N MET A 44 14.72 4.19 0.46
CA MET A 44 16.14 3.91 0.28
C MET A 44 17.00 5.18 0.39
N THR A 45 16.58 6.28 -0.23
CA THR A 45 17.30 7.58 -0.15
C THR A 45 17.34 8.17 1.26
N ARG A 46 16.49 7.68 2.18
CA ARG A 46 16.43 8.09 3.59
C ARG A 46 17.09 7.09 4.53
N GLY A 47 17.80 6.10 4.01
CA GLY A 47 18.45 5.07 4.80
C GLY A 47 17.48 4.07 5.44
N VAL A 48 16.20 4.05 5.02
CA VAL A 48 15.26 3.03 5.47
C VAL A 48 15.49 1.75 4.66
N GLY A 49 15.72 0.64 5.36
CA GLY A 49 15.95 -0.65 4.74
C GLY A 49 14.78 -1.09 3.86
N VAL A 50 15.08 -1.37 2.58
CA VAL A 50 14.11 -1.89 1.61
C VAL A 50 14.65 -3.11 0.90
N ALA A 51 13.76 -4.00 0.47
CA ALA A 51 14.14 -5.16 -0.34
C ALA A 51 14.70 -4.73 -1.69
N LYS A 52 15.87 -5.30 -2.08
CA LYS A 52 16.55 -5.06 -3.35
C LYS A 52 15.60 -5.19 -4.53
N ILE A 53 15.64 -4.22 -5.44
CA ILE A 53 14.90 -4.27 -6.71
C ILE A 53 15.81 -4.99 -7.72
N TYR A 54 15.36 -6.14 -8.22
CA TYR A 54 16.10 -6.91 -9.23
C TYR A 54 15.78 -6.45 -10.64
N ASN A 55 14.49 -6.20 -10.93
CA ASN A 55 14.05 -5.74 -12.24
C ASN A 55 12.76 -4.91 -12.10
N ILE A 56 12.50 -4.03 -13.07
CA ILE A 56 11.26 -3.26 -13.19
C ILE A 56 10.63 -3.59 -14.54
N VAL A 57 9.54 -4.33 -14.51
CA VAL A 57 8.79 -4.72 -15.71
C VAL A 57 7.82 -3.61 -16.07
N LYS A 58 8.04 -2.94 -17.20
CA LYS A 58 7.18 -1.86 -17.71
C LYS A 58 6.18 -2.34 -18.75
N ARG A 59 6.54 -3.39 -19.49
CA ARG A 59 5.71 -3.96 -20.56
C ARG A 59 5.72 -5.48 -20.47
N HIS A 60 4.65 -6.11 -20.94
CA HIS A 60 4.53 -7.56 -20.93
C HIS A 60 5.66 -8.28 -21.67
N LYS A 61 6.16 -7.69 -22.78
CA LYS A 61 7.29 -8.21 -23.56
C LYS A 61 8.59 -8.38 -22.75
N GLU A 62 8.73 -7.72 -21.60
CA GLU A 62 9.91 -7.84 -20.73
C GLU A 62 9.87 -9.08 -19.82
N LEU A 63 8.78 -9.86 -19.87
CA LEU A 63 8.61 -11.13 -19.16
C LEU A 63 8.90 -12.36 -20.04
N SER A 64 9.12 -12.16 -21.34
CA SER A 64 9.32 -13.21 -22.35
C SER A 64 10.79 -13.58 -22.52
#